data_AF-A0A7K5ENS0-F1
#
_entry.id   AF-A0A7K5ENS0-F1
#
_cell.length_a   1.000
_cell.length_b   1.000
_cell.length_c   1.000
_cell.angle_alpha   90.00
_cell.angle_beta   90.00
_cell.angle_gamma   90.00
#
_symmetry.space_group_name_H-M   'P 1'
#
loop_
_entity.id
_entity.type
_entity.pdbx_description
1 polymer ?
#
loop_
_entity_poly.entity_id
_entity_poly.type
_entity_poly.pdbx_seq_one_letter_code
_entity_poly.pdbx_strand_id
1 'polypeptide(L)'
;SSDVAVGAPQGGDSGSGQVFIFRGQSEGLAPVPTQRLNSPFPGPAAFGFALRGATDLDGNGYADLLVGAYGAAKVAVYQGLPVVVAQTQLSVPDGLNPEILDCVLPDSGVRVSW
;
A
#
# COMPACT_ATOMS: atom_id res chain seq x y z
N SER A 1 9.03 -4.82 12.30
CA SER A 1 7.81 -5.56 12.68
C SER A 1 7.39 -6.39 11.49
N SER A 2 6.79 -7.56 11.71
CA SER A 2 6.27 -8.42 10.63
C SER A 2 4.79 -8.14 10.39
N ASP A 3 4.35 -8.30 9.15
CA ASP A 3 2.95 -8.19 8.75
C ASP A 3 2.22 -9.53 8.89
N VAL A 4 0.89 -9.49 8.95
CA VAL A 4 0.04 -10.68 9.12
C VAL A 4 -1.11 -10.67 8.10
N ALA A 5 -1.37 -11.82 7.49
CA ALA A 5 -2.57 -12.06 6.68
C ALA A 5 -3.61 -12.85 7.49
N VAL A 6 -4.87 -12.41 7.45
CA VAL A 6 -6.00 -13.06 8.15
C VAL A 6 -7.08 -13.40 7.13
N GLY A 7 -7.46 -14.68 7.08
CA GLY A 7 -8.52 -15.17 6.20
C GLY A 7 -9.92 -15.08 6.83
N ALA A 8 -10.90 -14.74 6.01
CA ALA A 8 -12.33 -14.83 6.31
C ALA A 8 -13.01 -15.64 5.19
N PRO A 9 -13.01 -16.98 5.26
CA PRO A 9 -13.34 -17.83 4.12
C PRO A 9 -14.79 -17.73 3.64
N GLN A 10 -15.70 -17.25 4.49
CA GLN A 10 -17.10 -16.97 4.16
C GLN A 10 -17.41 -15.46 4.06
N GLY A 11 -16.37 -14.60 4.09
CA GLY A 11 -16.51 -13.15 4.02
C GLY A 11 -16.79 -12.62 2.61
N GLY A 12 -17.06 -11.31 2.54
CA GLY A 12 -17.41 -10.59 1.32
C GLY A 12 -18.88 -10.74 0.92
N ASP A 13 -19.36 -9.84 0.06
CA ASP A 13 -20.78 -9.76 -0.30
C ASP A 13 -21.32 -11.03 -0.98
N SER A 14 -20.45 -11.76 -1.69
CA SER A 14 -20.78 -13.03 -2.33
C SER A 14 -20.59 -14.26 -1.43
N GLY A 15 -20.05 -14.08 -0.21
CA GLY A 15 -19.64 -15.18 0.67
C GLY A 15 -18.49 -16.04 0.11
N SER A 16 -17.79 -15.56 -0.93
CA SER A 16 -16.72 -16.32 -1.60
C SER A 16 -15.39 -16.35 -0.81
N GLY A 17 -15.24 -15.47 0.18
CA GLY A 17 -14.06 -15.36 1.02
C GLY A 17 -13.24 -14.10 0.76
N GLN A 18 -12.55 -13.66 1.82
CA GLN A 18 -11.65 -12.49 1.81
C GLN A 18 -10.38 -12.79 2.60
N VAL A 19 -9.29 -12.07 2.30
CA VAL A 19 -8.07 -12.03 3.10
C VAL A 19 -7.71 -10.58 3.41
N PHE A 20 -7.34 -10.31 4.65
CA PHE A 20 -6.98 -8.98 5.13
C PHE A 20 -5.50 -8.94 5.52
N ILE A 21 -4.78 -7.90 5.08
CA ILE A 21 -3.36 -7.69 5.39
C ILE A 21 -3.24 -6.61 6.45
N PHE A 22 -2.73 -7.00 7.62
CA PHE A 22 -2.46 -6.11 8.74
C PHE A 22 -0.96 -5.85 8.84
N ARG A 23 -0.60 -4.56 8.86
CA ARG A 23 0.79 -4.14 8.97
C ARG A 23 1.26 -4.21 10.41
N GLY A 24 2.45 -4.71 10.65
CA GLY A 24 3.11 -4.60 11.94
C GLY A 24 3.71 -3.21 12.15
N GLN A 25 3.63 -2.66 13.35
CA GLN A 25 4.24 -1.40 13.80
C GLN A 25 5.01 -1.60 15.12
N SER A 26 5.64 -0.54 15.64
CA SER A 26 6.42 -0.58 16.88
C SER A 26 5.57 -1.00 18.09
N GLU A 27 4.29 -0.64 18.11
CA GLU A 27 3.35 -0.93 19.19
C GLU A 27 2.56 -2.23 18.98
N GLY A 28 2.94 -3.06 18.00
CA GLY A 28 2.27 -4.33 17.69
C GLY A 28 1.64 -4.34 16.30
N LEU A 29 0.37 -4.76 16.19
CA LEU A 29 -0.32 -4.86 14.91
C LEU A 29 -1.24 -3.64 14.70
N ALA A 30 -1.21 -3.04 13.51
CA ALA A 30 -2.17 -1.98 13.17
C ALA A 30 -3.61 -2.53 13.23
N PRO A 31 -4.57 -1.83 13.85
CA PRO A 31 -5.94 -2.35 14.02
C PRO A 31 -6.77 -2.34 12.74
N VAL A 32 -6.35 -1.57 11.73
CA VAL A 32 -7.03 -1.44 10.45
C VAL A 32 -6.20 -2.15 9.37
N PRO A 33 -6.81 -3.03 8.55
CA PRO A 33 -6.06 -3.69 7.48
C PRO A 33 -5.65 -2.67 6.42
N THR A 34 -4.41 -2.79 5.95
CA THR A 34 -3.86 -1.94 4.89
C THR A 34 -4.28 -2.40 3.49
N GLN A 35 -4.64 -3.67 3.36
CA GLN A 35 -5.10 -4.24 2.10
C GLN A 35 -6.18 -5.31 2.35
N ARG A 36 -7.11 -5.41 1.41
CA ARG A 36 -8.15 -6.43 1.37
C ARG A 36 -8.13 -7.14 0.02
N LEU A 37 -7.97 -8.45 0.03
CA LEU A 37 -8.01 -9.32 -1.14
C LEU A 37 -9.38 -10.01 -1.15
N ASN A 38 -10.20 -9.71 -2.16
CA ASN A 38 -11.46 -10.42 -2.38
C ASN A 38 -11.19 -11.70 -3.18
N SER A 39 -11.95 -12.76 -2.93
CA SER A 39 -11.91 -13.97 -3.76
C SER A 39 -12.07 -13.61 -5.24
N PRO A 40 -11.13 -13.99 -6.11
CA PRO A 40 -11.29 -13.87 -7.56
C PRO A 40 -12.11 -15.02 -8.15
N PHE A 41 -12.56 -15.97 -7.33
CA PHE A 41 -13.26 -17.17 -7.76
C PHE A 41 -14.75 -17.08 -7.43
N PRO A 42 -15.64 -17.53 -8.34
CA PRO A 42 -17.08 -17.53 -8.11
C PRO A 42 -17.51 -18.58 -7.09
N GLY A 43 -18.71 -18.40 -6.52
CA GLY A 43 -19.32 -19.33 -5.58
C GLY A 43 -18.66 -19.35 -4.20
N PRO A 44 -19.03 -20.30 -3.32
CA PRO A 44 -18.46 -20.43 -1.98
C PRO A 44 -17.05 -21.03 -2.06
N ALA A 45 -16.10 -20.22 -2.54
CA ALA A 45 -14.74 -20.68 -2.85
C ALA A 45 -13.92 -21.02 -1.59
N ALA A 46 -14.37 -20.56 -0.41
CA ALA A 46 -13.62 -20.65 0.84
C ALA A 46 -12.22 -20.03 0.72
N PHE A 47 -12.12 -18.93 -0.03
CA PHE A 47 -10.87 -18.21 -0.26
C PHE A 47 -10.32 -17.63 1.04
N GLY A 48 -9.08 -17.96 1.38
CA GLY A 48 -8.47 -17.56 2.64
C GLY A 48 -8.54 -18.62 3.75
N PHE A 49 -9.07 -19.82 3.46
CA PHE A 49 -9.10 -20.92 4.44
C PHE A 49 -7.70 -21.44 4.82
N ALA A 50 -6.79 -21.46 3.84
CA ALA A 50 -5.39 -21.79 4.05
C ALA A 50 -4.53 -20.68 3.48
N LEU A 51 -3.51 -20.26 4.23
CA LEU A 51 -2.59 -19.19 3.87
C LEU A 51 -1.16 -19.67 4.05
N ARG A 52 -0.27 -19.26 3.13
CA ARG A 52 1.17 -19.41 3.29
C ARG A 52 1.87 -18.18 2.73
N GLY A 53 2.69 -17.53 3.54
CA GLY A 53 3.53 -16.41 3.09
C GLY A 53 4.94 -16.52 3.64
N ALA A 54 5.60 -15.37 3.81
CA ALA A 54 6.97 -15.25 4.32
C ALA A 54 8.02 -15.97 3.44
N THR A 55 7.76 -16.10 2.14
CA THR A 55 8.70 -16.65 1.17
C THR A 55 8.57 -15.82 -0.09
N ASP A 56 9.71 -15.36 -0.61
CA ASP A 56 9.84 -14.72 -1.91
C ASP A 56 9.98 -15.81 -2.97
N LEU A 57 9.00 -15.94 -3.87
CA LEU A 57 8.95 -16.98 -4.90
C LEU A 57 9.59 -16.54 -6.22
N ASP A 58 9.70 -15.23 -6.45
CA ASP A 58 10.17 -14.66 -7.72
C ASP A 58 11.55 -13.99 -7.63
N GLY A 59 12.11 -13.87 -6.42
CA GLY A 59 13.44 -13.34 -6.16
C GLY A 59 13.51 -11.82 -6.13
N ASN A 60 12.39 -11.12 -5.97
CA ASN A 60 12.35 -9.66 -5.98
C ASN A 60 12.69 -8.99 -4.63
N GLY A 61 12.91 -9.79 -3.57
CA GLY A 61 13.24 -9.34 -2.23
C GLY A 61 12.04 -9.09 -1.30
N TYR A 62 10.81 -9.35 -1.76
CA TYR A 62 9.57 -9.19 -1.01
C TYR A 62 8.84 -10.52 -0.87
N ALA A 63 8.30 -10.80 0.31
CA ALA A 63 7.58 -12.05 0.53
C ALA A 63 6.23 -12.07 -0.19
N ASP A 64 5.94 -13.19 -0.84
CA ASP A 64 4.66 -13.45 -1.51
C ASP A 64 3.65 -14.10 -0.57
N LEU A 65 2.40 -14.19 -1.03
CA LEU A 65 1.29 -14.82 -0.33
C LEU A 65 0.55 -15.81 -1.24
N LEU A 66 0.51 -17.07 -0.82
CA LEU A 66 -0.39 -18.09 -1.38
C LEU A 66 -1.69 -18.13 -0.58
N VAL A 67 -2.82 -18.15 -1.30
CA VAL A 67 -4.16 -18.23 -0.73
C VAL A 67 -4.91 -19.42 -1.31
N GLY A 68 -5.27 -20.37 -0.45
CA GLY A 68 -6.10 -21.51 -0.80
C GLY A 68 -7.58 -21.13 -0.90
N ALA A 69 -8.25 -21.70 -1.90
CA ALA A 69 -9.69 -21.63 -2.11
C ALA A 69 -10.22 -23.02 -2.48
N TYR A 70 -10.32 -23.90 -1.48
CA TYR A 70 -10.61 -25.32 -1.69
C TYR A 70 -12.00 -25.55 -2.32
N GLY A 71 -12.98 -24.69 -2.03
CA GLY A 71 -14.32 -24.77 -2.61
C GLY A 71 -14.32 -24.52 -4.13
N ALA A 72 -13.29 -23.84 -4.64
CA ALA A 72 -13.06 -23.63 -6.07
C ALA A 72 -11.98 -24.54 -6.67
N ALA A 73 -11.39 -25.46 -5.87
CA ALA A 73 -10.24 -26.29 -6.25
C ALA A 73 -9.06 -25.47 -6.82
N LYS A 74 -8.78 -24.29 -6.24
CA LYS A 74 -7.76 -23.36 -6.71
C LYS A 74 -6.88 -22.83 -5.60
N VAL A 75 -5.70 -22.35 -5.99
CA VAL A 75 -4.78 -21.55 -5.19
C VAL A 75 -4.48 -20.28 -5.96
N ALA A 76 -4.56 -19.13 -5.29
CA ALA A 76 -4.11 -17.85 -5.82
C ALA A 76 -2.72 -17.53 -5.26
N VAL A 77 -1.88 -16.89 -6.07
CA VAL A 77 -0.57 -16.38 -5.67
C VAL A 77 -0.59 -14.87 -5.82
N TYR A 78 -0.23 -14.15 -4.76
CA TYR A 78 -0.10 -12.71 -4.72
C TYR A 78 1.35 -12.36 -4.49
N GLN A 79 1.96 -11.67 -5.45
CA GLN A 79 3.36 -11.29 -5.38
C GLN A 79 3.55 -10.03 -4.55
N GLY A 80 4.55 -10.03 -3.67
CA GLY A 80 5.03 -8.83 -2.98
C GLY A 80 5.66 -7.88 -3.99
N LEU A 81 5.39 -6.58 -3.88
CA LEU A 81 5.93 -5.58 -4.80
C LEU A 81 6.89 -4.62 -4.11
N PRO A 82 7.91 -4.11 -4.82
CA PRO A 82 8.81 -3.09 -4.30
C PRO A 82 8.10 -1.84 -3.78
N VAL A 83 8.50 -1.37 -2.61
CA VAL A 83 7.96 -0.14 -1.99
C VAL A 83 8.92 1.02 -2.23
N VAL A 84 8.46 2.06 -2.91
CA VAL A 84 9.23 3.29 -3.15
C VAL A 84 8.93 4.32 -2.06
N VAL A 85 9.97 4.75 -1.35
CA VAL A 85 9.88 5.82 -0.35
C VAL A 85 10.30 7.14 -1.00
N ALA A 86 9.33 8.01 -1.27
CA ALA A 86 9.59 9.34 -1.80
C ALA A 86 9.87 10.32 -0.65
N GLN A 87 10.96 11.08 -0.77
CA GLN A 87 11.30 12.18 0.13
C GLN A 87 11.23 13.49 -0.62
N THR A 88 10.54 14.48 -0.05
CA THR A 88 10.34 15.79 -0.66
C THR A 88 10.83 16.88 0.27
N GLN A 89 11.52 17.87 -0.29
CA GLN A 89 11.95 19.05 0.43
C GLN A 89 11.52 20.30 -0.35
N LEU A 90 10.92 21.25 0.35
CA LEU A 90 10.64 22.58 -0.16
C LEU A 90 11.48 23.56 0.64
N SER A 91 12.22 24.44 -0.05
CA SER A 91 12.98 25.52 0.56
C SER A 91 12.37 26.84 0.12
N VAL A 92 12.01 27.66 1.10
CA VAL A 92 11.53 29.03 0.92
C VAL A 92 12.32 29.95 1.87
N PRO A 93 12.45 31.25 1.56
CA PRO A 93 13.04 32.20 2.49
C PRO A 93 12.25 32.27 3.80
N ASP A 94 12.94 32.50 4.92
CA ASP A 94 12.31 32.66 6.24
C ASP A 94 11.54 33.98 6.39
N GLY A 95 11.80 34.94 5.50
CA GLY A 95 11.10 36.22 5.44
C GLY A 95 11.40 36.96 4.14
N LEU A 96 10.43 37.77 3.70
CA LEU A 96 10.55 38.60 2.50
C LEU A 96 10.70 40.05 2.94
N ASN A 97 11.70 40.76 2.40
CA ASN A 97 11.84 42.19 2.60
C ASN A 97 11.27 42.94 1.38
N PRO A 98 10.12 43.63 1.49
CA PRO A 98 9.49 44.31 0.35
C PRO A 98 10.31 45.51 -0.16
N GLU A 99 11.29 46.00 0.61
CA GLU A 99 12.20 47.06 0.17
C GLU A 99 13.29 46.54 -0.78
N ILE A 100 13.52 45.21 -0.83
CA ILE A 100 14.49 44.57 -1.72
C ILE A 100 13.78 44.15 -3.01
N LEU A 101 13.93 44.95 -4.07
CA LEU A 101 13.28 44.74 -5.38
C LEU A 101 14.23 44.11 -6.41
N ASP A 102 14.72 42.91 -6.14
CA ASP A 102 15.80 42.29 -6.92
C ASP A 102 15.34 41.54 -8.18
N CYS A 103 14.03 41.41 -8.41
CA CYS A 103 13.47 40.81 -9.62
C CYS A 103 12.82 41.85 -10.53
N VAL A 104 12.73 41.54 -11.82
CA VAL A 104 12.05 42.38 -12.83
C VAL A 104 10.90 41.59 -13.45
N LEU A 105 9.70 42.16 -13.42
CA LEU A 105 8.53 41.58 -14.07
C LEU A 105 8.75 41.52 -15.59
N PRO A 106 8.54 40.35 -16.23
CA PRO A 106 8.48 40.28 -17.68
C PRO A 106 7.45 41.29 -18.23
N ASP A 107 7.73 41.85 -19.42
CA ASP A 107 6.87 42.76 -20.20
C ASP A 107 6.69 44.20 -19.68
N SER A 108 6.82 44.46 -18.38
CA SER A 108 6.64 45.82 -17.82
C SER A 108 7.94 46.51 -17.41
N GLY A 109 9.01 45.73 -17.18
CA GLY A 109 10.28 46.26 -16.66
C GLY A 109 10.21 46.75 -15.20
N VAL A 110 9.09 46.51 -14.51
CA VAL A 110 8.87 46.92 -13.12
C VAL A 110 9.68 46.02 -12.18
N ARG A 111 10.39 46.64 -11.23
CA ARG A 111 11.13 45.92 -10.19
C ARG A 111 10.20 45.48 -9.06
N VAL A 112 10.33 44.23 -8.59
CA VAL A 112 9.49 43.61 -7.55
C VAL A 112 10.34 42.84 -6.53
N SER A 113 9.83 42.68 -5.31
CA SER A 113 10.45 41.82 -4.30
C SER A 113 10.10 40.35 -4.57
N TRP A 114 11.02 39.46 -4.20
CA TRP A 114 10.81 38.00 -4.22
C TRP A 114 10.68 37.48 -2.80
#